data_AF-A0A3D5PIY8-F1
#
_entry.id   AF-A0A3D5PIY8-F1
#
_cell.length_a   1.000
_cell.length_b   1.000
_cell.length_c   1.000
_cell.angle_alpha   90.00
_cell.angle_beta   90.00
_cell.angle_gamma   90.00
#
_symmetry.space_group_name_H-M   'P 1'
#
loop_
_entity.id
_entity.type
_entity.pdbx_description
1 polymer ?
#
loop_
_entity_poly.entity_id
_entity_poly.type
_entity_poly.pdbx_seq_one_letter_code
_entity_poly.pdbx_strand_id
1 'polypeptide(L)'
;MYSVDIYSRVRRTCLKDGMSSREAAHYFNTNRKTIAKMLRHELPPGYQRSEPLRRPKLDGFVGVIDQILRTDKALITKQRHTAKRIFEHQSDEHNYTGSLTTVTSYVREQKRRTKEVFVPLSHPLRGSACLHA
;
A
#
# COMPACT_ATOMS: atom_id res chain seq x y z
N MET A 1 9.57 -5.93 -14.98
CA MET A 1 9.62 -4.72 -14.13
C MET A 1 10.94 -4.03 -14.43
N TYR A 2 10.94 -2.74 -14.77
CA TYR A 2 12.20 -2.01 -14.98
C TYR A 2 12.85 -1.75 -13.62
N SER A 3 14.15 -2.03 -13.50
CA SER A 3 14.90 -1.74 -12.28
C SER A 3 15.00 -0.22 -12.08
N VAL A 4 15.17 0.20 -10.82
CA VAL A 4 15.44 1.59 -10.45
C VAL A 4 16.65 2.13 -11.21
N ASP A 5 17.65 1.29 -11.45
CA ASP A 5 18.86 1.63 -12.22
C ASP A 5 18.54 2.10 -13.66
N ILE A 6 17.61 1.44 -14.36
CA ILE A 6 17.22 1.83 -15.71
C ILE A 6 16.55 3.22 -15.72
N TYR A 7 15.71 3.53 -14.73
CA TYR A 7 15.08 4.85 -14.60
C TYR A 7 16.13 5.96 -14.42
N SER A 8 17.10 5.73 -13.52
CA SER A 8 18.18 6.67 -13.23
C SER A 8 19.04 6.93 -14.47
N ARG A 9 19.39 5.87 -15.21
CA ARG A 9 20.21 5.96 -16.42
C ARG A 9 19.50 6.72 -17.53
N VAL A 10 18.25 6.38 -17.83
CA VAL A 10 17.44 7.07 -18.86
C VAL A 10 17.26 8.56 -18.53
N ARG A 11 17.00 8.89 -17.27
CA ARG A 11 16.87 10.29 -16.85
C ARG A 11 18.19 11.05 -16.95
N ARG A 12 19.30 10.44 -16.57
CA ARG A 12 20.63 11.06 -16.70
C ARG A 12 20.94 11.39 -18.15
N THR A 13 20.77 10.43 -19.05
CA THR A 13 21.09 10.63 -20.47
C THR A 13 20.21 11.67 -21.15
N CYS A 14 18.92 11.74 -20.80
CA CYS A 14 18.01 12.71 -21.41
C CYS A 14 18.11 14.10 -20.78
N LEU A 15 18.25 14.20 -19.45
CA LEU A 15 18.19 15.48 -18.73
C LEU A 15 19.57 16.13 -18.53
N LYS A 16 20.64 15.34 -18.43
CA LYS A 16 22.02 15.86 -18.27
C LYS A 16 22.80 15.81 -19.58
N ASP A 17 22.73 14.67 -20.27
CA ASP A 17 23.56 14.45 -21.47
C ASP A 17 22.87 14.94 -22.76
N GLY A 18 21.66 15.51 -22.66
CA GLY A 18 20.96 16.18 -23.75
C GLY A 18 20.38 15.27 -24.83
N MET A 19 20.37 13.95 -24.64
CA MET A 19 19.81 13.01 -25.62
C MET A 19 18.30 13.18 -25.76
N SER A 20 17.82 13.14 -27.00
CA SER A 20 16.37 13.16 -27.26
C SER A 20 15.71 11.87 -26.78
N SER A 21 14.41 11.93 -26.45
CA SER A 21 13.66 10.73 -26.05
C SER A 21 13.65 9.64 -27.14
N ARG A 22 13.87 10.02 -28.41
CA ARG A 22 13.94 9.08 -29.54
C ARG A 22 15.27 8.33 -29.55
N GLU A 23 16.38 9.05 -29.39
CA GLU A 23 17.71 8.45 -29.29
C GLU A 23 17.82 7.55 -28.06
N ALA A 24 17.29 7.99 -26.92
CA ALA A 24 17.22 7.16 -25.72
C ALA A 24 16.39 5.87 -25.94
N ALA A 25 15.29 5.94 -26.68
CA ALA A 25 14.49 4.75 -27.00
C ALA A 25 15.28 3.71 -27.81
N HIS A 26 16.09 4.16 -28.77
CA HIS A 26 16.97 3.30 -29.56
C HIS A 26 18.13 2.75 -28.71
N TYR A 27 18.81 3.61 -27.94
CA TYR A 27 19.97 3.23 -27.12
C TYR A 27 19.60 2.22 -26.01
N PHE A 28 18.47 2.43 -25.33
CA PHE A 28 17.98 1.54 -24.28
C PHE A 28 17.04 0.44 -24.78
N ASN A 29 16.86 0.30 -26.11
CA ASN A 29 15.94 -0.63 -26.74
C ASN A 29 14.56 -0.71 -26.05
N THR A 30 14.01 0.46 -25.73
CA THR A 30 12.81 0.61 -24.90
C THR A 30 11.80 1.49 -25.61
N ASN A 31 10.51 1.15 -25.52
CA ASN A 31 9.46 1.90 -26.19
C ASN A 31 9.46 3.39 -25.75
N ARG A 32 9.31 4.31 -26.70
CA ARG A 32 9.18 5.76 -26.47
C ARG A 32 8.19 6.13 -25.35
N LYS A 33 7.06 5.40 -25.23
CA LYS A 33 6.06 5.63 -24.16
C LYS A 33 6.61 5.33 -22.78
N THR A 34 7.48 4.31 -22.68
CA THR A 34 8.15 3.93 -21.44
C THR A 34 9.24 4.95 -21.09
N ILE A 35 10.03 5.42 -22.05
CA ILE A 35 11.00 6.52 -21.84
C ILE A 35 10.26 7.78 -21.35
N ALA A 36 9.16 8.18 -21.99
CA ALA A 36 8.34 9.30 -21.53
C ALA A 36 7.74 9.09 -20.12
N LYS A 37 7.51 7.84 -19.71
CA LYS A 37 7.12 7.50 -18.33
C LYS A 37 8.30 7.63 -17.37
N MET A 38 9.49 7.18 -17.76
CA MET A 38 10.74 7.30 -16.99
C MET A 38 11.18 8.75 -16.78
N LEU A 39 10.90 9.64 -17.74
CA LEU A 39 11.20 11.07 -17.58
C LEU A 39 10.22 11.76 -16.61
N ARG A 40 8.97 11.30 -16.54
CA ARG A 40 7.93 11.86 -15.65
C ARG A 40 8.03 11.40 -14.20
N HIS A 41 8.64 10.24 -13.94
CA HIS A 41 8.73 9.67 -12.60
C HIS A 41 10.19 9.40 -12.20
N GLU A 42 10.58 9.73 -10.97
CA GLU A 42 11.95 9.49 -10.46
C GLU A 42 12.26 8.02 -10.28
N LEU A 43 11.28 7.29 -9.77
CA LEU A 43 11.33 5.86 -9.58
C LEU A 43 10.22 5.22 -10.40
N PRO A 44 10.36 3.94 -10.79
CA PRO A 44 9.26 3.20 -11.38
C PRO A 44 8.02 3.33 -10.48
N PRO A 45 6.93 3.96 -10.95
CA PRO A 45 5.72 4.00 -10.16
C PRO A 45 5.28 2.55 -9.97
N GLY A 46 5.24 2.12 -8.71
CA GLY A 46 4.80 0.78 -8.33
C GLY A 46 3.36 0.52 -8.74
N TYR A 47 2.78 -0.57 -8.26
CA TYR A 47 1.35 -0.81 -8.47
C TYR A 47 0.53 0.32 -7.82
N GLN A 48 -0.12 1.12 -8.66
CA GLN A 48 -1.01 2.20 -8.25
C GLN A 48 -2.44 1.81 -8.65
N ARG A 49 -3.38 1.86 -7.71
CA ARG A 49 -4.81 1.79 -8.01
C ARG A 49 -5.35 3.22 -8.10
N SER A 50 -6.10 3.53 -9.14
CA SER A 50 -6.79 4.83 -9.28
C SER A 50 -7.95 4.96 -8.30
N GLU A 51 -8.59 3.84 -7.98
CA GLU A 51 -9.71 3.79 -7.05
C GLU A 51 -9.40 2.83 -5.88
N PRO A 52 -9.99 3.08 -4.69
CA PRO A 52 -9.96 2.12 -3.60
C PRO A 52 -10.59 0.78 -4.04
N LEU A 53 -10.26 -0.32 -3.34
CA LEU A 53 -10.93 -1.59 -3.60
C LEU A 53 -12.43 -1.42 -3.36
N ARG A 54 -13.21 -1.52 -4.44
CA ARG A 54 -14.66 -1.67 -4.32
C ARG A 54 -14.96 -3.04 -3.70
N ARG A 55 -15.84 -3.07 -2.71
CA ARG A 55 -16.27 -4.31 -2.04
C ARG A 55 -17.79 -4.40 -2.10
N PRO A 56 -18.38 -4.58 -3.30
CA PRO A 56 -19.82 -4.42 -3.51
C PRO A 56 -20.69 -5.32 -2.62
N LYS A 57 -20.18 -6.51 -2.23
CA LYS A 57 -20.88 -7.43 -1.33
C LYS A 57 -20.74 -7.08 0.15
N LEU A 58 -19.66 -6.40 0.53
CA LEU A 58 -19.36 -6.05 1.92
C LEU A 58 -19.89 -4.67 2.30
N ASP A 59 -19.99 -3.75 1.34
CA ASP A 59 -20.26 -2.33 1.59
C ASP A 59 -21.56 -2.10 2.40
N GLY A 60 -22.60 -2.93 2.21
CA GLY A 60 -23.83 -2.87 3.02
C GLY A 60 -23.68 -3.35 4.47
N PHE A 61 -22.64 -4.11 4.78
CA PHE A 61 -22.38 -4.71 6.10
C PHE A 61 -21.24 -4.03 6.86
N VAL A 62 -20.54 -3.10 6.22
CA VAL A 62 -19.42 -2.36 6.81
C VAL A 62 -19.82 -1.71 8.14
N GLY A 63 -21.00 -1.09 8.22
CA GLY A 63 -21.47 -0.42 9.43
C GLY A 63 -21.66 -1.36 10.63
N VAL A 64 -22.18 -2.56 10.38
CA VAL A 64 -22.39 -3.59 11.42
C VAL A 64 -21.03 -4.10 11.93
N ILE A 65 -20.11 -4.41 11.01
CA ILE A 65 -18.76 -4.87 11.36
C ILE A 65 -18.02 -3.81 12.16
N ASP A 66 -18.12 -2.53 11.78
CA ASP A 66 -17.48 -1.44 12.50
C ASP A 66 -18.03 -1.28 13.93
N GLN A 67 -19.34 -1.46 14.12
CA GLN A 67 -19.96 -1.41 15.44
C GLN A 67 -19.47 -2.57 16.32
N ILE A 68 -19.41 -3.79 15.79
CA ILE A 68 -18.88 -4.96 16.51
C ILE A 68 -17.41 -4.72 16.90
N LEU A 69 -16.59 -4.21 15.98
CA LEU A 69 -15.19 -3.91 16.23
C LEU A 69 -14.99 -2.82 17.29
N ARG A 70 -15.91 -1.85 17.39
CA ARG A 70 -15.88 -0.82 18.44
C ARG A 70 -16.20 -1.42 19.80
N THR A 71 -17.26 -2.22 19.90
CA THR A 71 -17.64 -2.90 21.14
C THR A 71 -16.52 -3.84 21.62
N ASP A 72 -15.89 -4.58 20.70
CA ASP A 72 -14.75 -5.46 21.00
C ASP A 72 -13.56 -4.75 21.64
N LYS A 73 -13.35 -3.46 21.38
CA LYS A 73 -12.23 -2.72 21.98
C LYS A 73 -12.36 -2.61 23.50
N ALA A 74 -13.58 -2.49 24.01
CA ALA A 74 -13.86 -2.42 25.44
C ALA A 74 -13.76 -3.79 26.14
N LEU A 75 -13.83 -4.89 25.38
CA LEU A 75 -13.79 -6.24 25.92
C LEU A 75 -12.35 -6.74 26.16
N ILE A 76 -12.23 -7.70 27.07
CA ILE A 76 -11.00 -8.46 27.33
C ILE A 76 -10.62 -9.22 26.06
N THR A 77 -9.32 -9.36 25.80
CA THR A 77 -8.76 -10.00 24.58
C THR A 77 -9.38 -11.35 24.23
N LYS A 78 -9.71 -12.19 25.23
CA LYS A 78 -10.32 -13.51 25.06
C LYS A 78 -11.79 -13.47 24.60
N GLN A 79 -12.50 -12.37 24.83
CA GLN A 79 -13.90 -12.17 24.47
C GLN A 79 -14.09 -11.41 23.16
N ARG A 80 -13.02 -10.85 22.59
CA ARG A 80 -13.08 -10.13 21.31
C ARG A 80 -13.44 -11.08 20.19
N HIS A 81 -14.29 -10.64 19.28
CA HIS A 81 -14.68 -11.43 18.12
C HIS A 81 -13.48 -11.62 17.18
N THR A 82 -13.35 -12.84 16.67
CA THR A 82 -12.46 -13.12 15.56
C THR A 82 -13.16 -12.76 14.25
N ALA A 83 -12.41 -12.49 13.18
CA ALA A 83 -13.00 -12.22 11.87
C ALA A 83 -13.92 -13.35 11.39
N LYS A 84 -13.65 -14.60 11.82
CA LYS A 84 -14.52 -15.75 11.57
C LYS A 84 -15.87 -15.63 12.28
N ARG A 85 -15.88 -15.29 13.58
CA ARG A 85 -17.12 -15.10 14.33
C ARG A 85 -17.96 -13.93 13.82
N ILE A 86 -17.31 -12.85 13.41
CA ILE A 86 -18.00 -11.71 12.78
C ILE A 86 -18.67 -12.17 11.47
N PHE A 87 -17.99 -12.99 10.66
CA PHE A 87 -18.56 -13.55 9.44
C PHE A 87 -19.72 -14.52 9.70
N GLU A 88 -19.59 -15.40 10.70
CA GLU A 88 -20.65 -16.34 11.10
C GLU A 88 -21.90 -15.56 11.53
N HIS A 89 -21.76 -14.60 12.45
CA HIS A 89 -22.85 -13.71 12.89
C HIS A 89 -23.51 -12.96 11.72
N GLN A 90 -22.72 -12.43 10.78
CA GLN A 90 -23.24 -11.73 9.60
C GLN A 90 -23.98 -12.67 8.62
N SER A 91 -23.52 -13.92 8.53
CA SER A 91 -24.15 -14.95 7.68
C SER A 91 -25.49 -15.39 8.27
N ASP A 92 -25.52 -15.61 9.58
CA ASP A 92 -26.69 -16.09 10.31
C ASP A 92 -27.80 -15.03 10.37
N GLU A 93 -27.46 -13.76 10.62
CA GLU A 93 -28.47 -12.72 10.79
C GLU A 93 -28.85 -12.01 9.48
N HIS A 94 -27.94 -11.87 8.51
CA HIS A 94 -28.15 -10.98 7.35
C HIS A 94 -27.89 -11.65 5.98
N ASN A 95 -27.77 -12.98 5.92
CA ASN A 95 -27.61 -13.74 4.67
C ASN A 95 -26.43 -13.28 3.79
N TYR A 96 -25.29 -12.95 4.42
CA TYR A 96 -24.11 -12.47 3.70
C TYR A 96 -23.58 -13.50 2.68
N THR A 97 -23.65 -13.17 1.39
CA THR A 97 -23.21 -14.02 0.26
C THR A 97 -21.74 -13.79 -0.16
N GLY A 98 -20.98 -13.06 0.64
CA GLY A 98 -19.57 -12.79 0.37
C GLY A 98 -18.64 -13.82 1.01
N SER A 99 -17.34 -13.69 0.75
CA SER A 99 -16.35 -14.62 1.30
C SER A 99 -15.81 -14.18 2.67
N LEU A 100 -15.43 -15.15 3.50
CA LEU A 100 -14.69 -14.92 4.75
C LEU A 100 -13.39 -14.13 4.51
N THR A 101 -12.73 -14.34 3.36
CA THR A 101 -11.50 -13.61 3.00
C THR A 101 -11.74 -12.11 2.84
N THR A 102 -12.92 -11.70 2.39
CA THR A 102 -13.31 -10.29 2.24
C THR A 102 -13.51 -9.63 3.60
N VAL A 103 -14.23 -10.29 4.51
CA VAL A 103 -14.41 -9.84 5.91
C VAL A 103 -13.07 -9.79 6.64
N THR A 104 -12.25 -10.84 6.49
CA THR A 104 -10.92 -10.91 7.11
C THR A 104 -10.01 -9.78 6.64
N SER A 105 -10.01 -9.49 5.33
CA SER A 105 -9.22 -8.39 4.77
C SER A 105 -9.68 -7.04 5.29
N TYR A 106 -10.99 -6.84 5.45
CA TYR A 106 -11.58 -5.64 6.05
C TYR A 106 -11.19 -5.45 7.51
N VAL A 107 -11.40 -6.47 8.35
CA VAL A 107 -11.06 -6.42 9.78
C VAL A 107 -9.56 -6.16 9.98
N ARG A 108 -8.69 -6.78 9.15
CA ARG A 108 -7.24 -6.54 9.18
C ARG A 108 -6.90 -5.09 8.84
N GLU A 109 -7.53 -4.53 7.82
CA GLU A 109 -7.32 -3.13 7.42
C GLU A 109 -7.76 -2.16 8.53
N GLN A 110 -8.94 -2.37 9.13
CA GLN A 110 -9.44 -1.52 10.22
C GLN A 110 -8.55 -1.57 11.46
N LYS A 111 -8.05 -2.76 11.83
CA LYS A 111 -7.09 -2.91 12.93
C LYS A 111 -5.76 -2.23 12.64
N ARG A 112 -5.29 -2.22 11.39
CA ARG A 112 -4.07 -1.49 11.01
C ARG A 112 -4.25 0.02 11.09
N ARG A 113 -5.38 0.55 10.58
CA ARG A 113 -5.67 1.99 10.59
C ARG A 113 -5.82 2.55 12.00
N THR A 114 -6.36 1.76 12.93
CA THR A 114 -6.59 2.19 14.32
C THR A 114 -5.43 1.93 15.26
N LYS A 115 -4.34 1.31 14.79
CA LYS A 115 -3.14 1.10 15.59
C LYS A 115 -2.28 2.36 15.55
N GLU A 116 -2.03 2.97 16.70
CA GLU A 116 -1.05 4.04 16.81
C GLU A 116 0.33 3.50 16.40
N VAL A 117 0.96 4.17 15.44
CA VAL A 117 2.31 3.85 14.99
C VAL A 117 3.20 5.00 15.40
N PHE A 118 4.08 4.74 16.38
CA PHE A 118 5.11 5.70 16.76
C PHE A 118 6.27 5.61 15.77
N VAL A 119 6.55 6.71 15.05
CA VAL A 119 7.72 6.86 14.18
C VAL A 119 8.69 7.82 14.87
N PRO A 120 9.88 7.37 15.30
CA PRO A 120 10.88 8.25 15.88
C PRO A 120 11.25 9.38 14.92
N LEU A 121 11.19 10.63 15.39
CA LEU A 121 11.50 11.82 14.58
C LEU A 121 13.00 11.97 14.25
N SER A 122 13.87 11.24 14.94
CA SER A 122 15.31 11.27 14.73
C SER A 122 15.79 9.98 14.05
N HIS A 123 16.34 10.12 12.84
CA HIS A 123 17.19 9.08 12.26
C HIS A 123 18.61 9.28 12.80
N PRO A 124 19.20 8.32 13.52
CA PRO A 124 20.59 8.46 13.93
C PRO A 124 21.46 8.57 12.68
N LEU A 125 22.17 9.69 12.53
CA LEU A 125 23.17 9.83 11.49
C LEU A 125 24.20 8.72 11.72
N ARG A 126 24.30 7.80 10.76
CA ARG A 126 25.31 6.75 10.78
C ARG A 126 26.68 7.41 10.60
N GLY A 127 27.36 7.68 11.72
CA GLY A 127 28.76 8.09 11.76
C GLY A 127 29.00 9.50 12.28
N SER A 128 28.96 9.67 13.60
CA SER A 128 29.95 10.54 14.25
C SER A 128 30.97 9.60 14.89
N ALA A 129 32.10 9.40 14.20
CA ALA A 129 33.28 8.87 14.84
C ALA A 129 33.57 9.74 16.07
N CYS A 130 33.57 9.14 17.25
CA CYS A 130 34.03 9.79 18.47
C CYS A 130 35.52 10.11 18.30
N LEU A 131 35.83 11.33 17.90
CA LEU A 131 37.15 11.95 18.08
C LEU A 131 37.11 12.69 19.42
N HIS A 132 37.58 12.03 20.47
CA HIS A 132 38.05 12.59 21.74
C HIS A 132 39.04 11.56 22.29
N ALA A 133 40.21 11.87 22.79
CA ALA A 133 41.15 12.98 22.66
C ALA A 133 42.51 12.36 23.07
#